data_AF-A0A1E4ZIY3-F1
#
_entry.id   AF-A0A1E4ZIY3-F1
#
_cell.length_a   1.000
_cell.length_b   1.000
_cell.length_c   1.000
_cell.angle_alpha   90.00
_cell.angle_beta   90.00
_cell.angle_gamma   90.00
#
_symmetry.space_group_name_H-M   'P 1'
#
loop_
_entity.id
_entity.type
_entity.pdbx_description
1 polymer ?
#
loop_
_entity_poly.entity_id
_entity_poly.type
_entity_poly.pdbx_seq_one_letter_code
_entity_poly.pdbx_strand_id
1 'polypeptide(L)'
;MNKFGAKVTKADRATLKKLKTDLDEAQAKKVEILDNVIYQDAFEWRFEFPEVLDNKGAFLGFDVVIGNPPYMLLQNLKKEDENFLKKTYKTAQYKGDTFAVFLELSLNLAKENTLFSMIIPYTWISIQQHFELRKLVMSSGLQIIINLPQKVFDSADLDTTILFINKSYDNNNVLIGEADELKINIKNQIDLSYFKENKYWQINLKLNDSDIAVLKKIKEKSVPLDSIFEVSQGYIPYRRSDLIKQYGKEKGNKIVNERLWHSLTQKSIDWKQEIQGKDLSRFSF
;
A
#
# COMPACT_ATOMS: atom_id res chain seq x y z
N MET A 1 -29.95 49.76 -42.08
CA MET A 1 -29.53 48.78 -43.09
C MET A 1 -29.56 47.39 -42.47
N ASN A 2 -30.64 46.65 -42.73
CA ASN A 2 -30.88 45.31 -42.22
C ASN A 2 -30.11 44.29 -43.07
N LYS A 3 -29.04 43.68 -42.54
CA LYS A 3 -28.38 42.51 -43.17
C LYS A 3 -29.19 41.24 -42.88
N PHE A 4 -30.44 41.17 -43.33
CA PHE A 4 -31.19 39.93 -43.41
C PHE A 4 -30.88 39.29 -44.78
N GLY A 5 -29.92 38.35 -44.81
CA GLY A 5 -29.56 37.69 -46.06
C GLY A 5 -28.22 36.94 -46.11
N ALA A 6 -27.51 36.75 -44.98
CA ALA A 6 -26.35 35.87 -44.98
C ALA A 6 -26.82 34.43 -45.28
N LYS A 7 -26.46 33.90 -46.45
CA LYS A 7 -26.77 32.51 -46.82
C LYS A 7 -26.02 31.59 -45.85
N VAL A 8 -26.78 30.76 -45.13
CA VAL A 8 -26.24 29.71 -44.24
C VAL A 8 -25.19 28.90 -45.00
N THR A 9 -23.94 28.97 -44.53
CA THR A 9 -22.82 28.33 -45.21
C THR A 9 -22.83 26.82 -44.95
N LYS A 10 -22.06 26.07 -45.76
CA LYS A 10 -21.87 24.62 -45.53
C LYS A 10 -21.23 24.35 -44.16
N ALA A 11 -20.36 25.24 -43.68
CA ALA A 11 -19.77 25.19 -42.36
C ALA A 11 -20.82 25.37 -41.26
N ASP A 12 -21.72 26.36 -41.40
CA ASP A 12 -22.79 26.59 -40.43
C ASP A 12 -23.73 25.38 -40.31
N ARG A 13 -24.04 24.72 -41.43
CA ARG A 13 -24.86 23.48 -41.42
C ARG A 13 -24.14 22.31 -40.74
N ALA A 14 -22.82 22.19 -40.94
CA ALA A 14 -22.03 21.15 -40.29
C ALA A 14 -21.94 21.39 -38.77
N THR A 15 -21.71 22.64 -38.35
CA THR A 15 -21.73 23.04 -36.94
C THR A 15 -23.09 22.80 -36.30
N LEU A 16 -24.18 23.18 -36.97
CA LEU A 16 -25.54 22.94 -36.48
C LEU A 16 -25.85 21.43 -36.33
N LYS A 17 -25.38 20.61 -37.27
CA LYS A 17 -25.53 19.15 -37.19
C LYS A 17 -24.78 18.58 -35.98
N LYS A 18 -23.52 19.02 -35.78
CA LYS A 18 -22.71 18.60 -34.63
C LYS A 18 -23.36 19.02 -33.30
N LEU A 19 -23.79 20.27 -33.18
CA LEU A 19 -24.45 20.77 -31.98
C LEU A 19 -25.74 20.03 -31.65
N LYS A 20 -26.51 19.59 -32.66
CA LYS A 20 -27.68 18.74 -32.44
C LYS A 20 -27.29 17.37 -31.90
N THR A 21 -26.26 16.74 -32.46
CA THR A 21 -25.74 15.46 -31.96
C THR A 21 -25.23 15.59 -30.52
N ASP A 22 -24.44 16.62 -30.23
CA ASP A 22 -23.93 16.87 -28.86
C ASP A 22 -25.08 17.12 -27.87
N LEU A 23 -26.15 17.81 -28.32
CA LEU A 23 -27.36 18.04 -27.51
C LEU A 23 -28.11 16.75 -27.24
N ASP A 24 -28.32 15.91 -28.26
CA ASP A 24 -29.01 14.62 -28.12
C ASP A 24 -28.23 13.68 -27.17
N GLU A 25 -26.90 13.63 -27.29
CA GLU A 25 -26.04 12.87 -26.37
C GLU A 25 -26.08 13.40 -24.94
N ALA A 26 -26.07 14.72 -24.75
CA ALA A 26 -26.20 15.33 -23.43
C ALA A 26 -27.58 15.07 -22.81
N GLN A 27 -28.64 15.09 -23.62
CA GLN A 27 -30.00 14.79 -23.18
C GLN A 27 -30.13 13.32 -22.77
N ALA A 28 -29.57 12.39 -23.54
CA ALA A 28 -29.54 10.96 -23.21
C ALA A 28 -28.78 10.71 -21.89
N LYS A 29 -27.57 11.28 -21.74
CA LYS A 29 -26.80 11.19 -20.49
C LYS A 29 -27.57 11.77 -19.30
N LYS A 30 -28.29 12.87 -19.50
CA LYS A 30 -29.12 13.46 -18.44
C LYS A 30 -30.22 12.50 -18.00
N VAL A 31 -30.90 11.84 -18.94
CA VAL A 31 -31.94 10.83 -18.63
C VAL A 31 -31.32 9.64 -17.90
N GLU A 32 -30.20 9.09 -18.39
CA GLU A 32 -29.51 7.97 -17.72
C GLU A 32 -29.07 8.30 -16.28
N ILE A 33 -28.61 9.53 -16.03
CA ILE A 33 -28.26 10.02 -14.69
C ILE A 33 -29.51 10.14 -13.81
N LEU A 34 -30.60 10.71 -14.35
CA LEU A 34 -31.84 10.90 -13.60
C LEU A 34 -32.52 9.56 -13.25
N ASP A 35 -32.45 8.60 -14.16
CA ASP A 35 -33.03 7.27 -13.99
C ASP A 35 -32.09 6.31 -13.22
N ASN A 36 -30.96 6.82 -12.71
CA ASN A 36 -29.97 6.07 -11.92
C ASN A 36 -29.51 4.77 -12.62
N VAL A 37 -29.54 4.70 -13.95
CA VAL A 37 -29.19 3.49 -14.73
C VAL A 37 -27.77 3.03 -14.42
N ILE A 38 -26.86 3.98 -14.16
CA ILE A 38 -25.46 3.74 -13.81
C ILE A 38 -25.32 2.94 -12.48
N TYR A 39 -26.34 2.97 -11.62
CA TYR A 39 -26.34 2.33 -10.31
C TYR A 39 -27.15 1.04 -10.24
N GLN A 40 -27.82 0.60 -11.32
CA GLN A 40 -28.70 -0.58 -11.29
C GLN A 40 -28.02 -1.85 -10.77
N ASP A 41 -26.73 -2.03 -11.09
CA ASP A 41 -25.93 -3.18 -10.65
C ASP A 41 -24.83 -2.80 -9.65
N ALA A 42 -24.87 -1.59 -9.08
CA ALA A 42 -23.83 -1.09 -8.18
C ALA A 42 -24.36 -0.85 -6.78
N PHE A 43 -23.56 -1.20 -5.78
CA PHE A 43 -23.81 -0.81 -4.40
C PHE A 43 -23.43 0.66 -4.21
N GLU A 44 -24.43 1.52 -4.04
CA GLU A 44 -24.23 2.96 -3.86
C GLU A 44 -24.61 3.38 -2.43
N TRP A 45 -23.59 3.77 -1.66
CA TRP A 45 -23.73 4.14 -0.25
C TRP A 45 -24.80 5.20 0.01
N ARG A 46 -24.98 6.15 -0.91
CA ARG A 46 -25.97 7.24 -0.77
C ARG A 46 -27.42 6.75 -0.85
N PHE A 47 -27.67 5.62 -1.51
CA PHE A 47 -29.01 5.03 -1.60
C PHE A 47 -29.28 4.08 -0.44
N GLU A 48 -28.27 3.29 -0.07
CA GLU A 48 -28.38 2.31 1.01
C GLU A 48 -28.38 2.96 2.40
N PHE A 49 -27.69 4.09 2.57
CA PHE A 49 -27.56 4.82 3.83
C PHE A 49 -27.83 6.31 3.64
N PRO A 50 -29.08 6.73 3.37
CA PRO A 50 -29.40 8.15 3.20
C PRO A 50 -29.07 9.00 4.43
N GLU A 51 -28.96 8.41 5.62
CA GLU A 51 -28.56 9.06 6.87
C GLU A 51 -27.12 9.60 6.86
N VAL A 52 -26.26 9.12 5.95
CA VAL A 52 -24.90 9.62 5.79
C VAL A 52 -24.81 10.79 4.81
N LEU A 53 -25.96 11.33 4.38
CA LEU A 53 -26.06 12.53 3.55
C LEU A 53 -26.37 13.77 4.39
N ASP A 54 -25.92 14.93 3.93
CA ASP A 54 -26.38 16.21 4.48
C ASP A 54 -27.75 16.63 3.91
N ASN A 55 -28.29 17.74 4.42
CA ASN A 55 -29.57 18.29 3.97
C ASN A 55 -29.59 18.71 2.47
N LYS A 56 -28.43 18.74 1.81
CA LYS A 56 -28.25 19.05 0.38
C LYS A 56 -27.96 17.80 -0.45
N GLY A 57 -27.95 16.61 0.16
CA GLY A 57 -27.65 15.33 -0.49
C GLY A 57 -26.17 15.05 -0.71
N ALA A 58 -25.26 15.81 -0.09
CA ALA A 58 -23.82 15.55 -0.16
C ALA A 58 -23.43 14.44 0.82
N PHE A 59 -22.55 13.53 0.38
CA PHE A 59 -22.06 12.42 1.21
C PHE A 59 -21.17 12.95 2.34
N LEU A 60 -21.63 12.80 3.59
CA LEU A 60 -20.90 13.17 4.80
C LEU A 60 -19.93 12.05 5.23
N GLY A 61 -20.33 10.79 5.01
CA GLY A 61 -19.60 9.61 5.47
C GLY A 61 -20.06 9.07 6.82
N PHE A 62 -19.36 8.05 7.30
CA PHE A 62 -19.74 7.30 8.51
C PHE A 62 -19.09 7.84 9.78
N ASP A 63 -19.88 7.94 10.86
CA ASP A 63 -19.39 8.31 12.20
C ASP A 63 -18.60 7.17 12.85
N VAL A 64 -18.91 5.92 12.52
CA VAL A 64 -18.23 4.73 13.02
C VAL A 64 -17.94 3.80 11.85
N VAL A 65 -16.70 3.32 11.75
CA VAL A 65 -16.28 2.33 10.76
C VAL A 65 -15.51 1.24 11.47
N ILE A 66 -16.06 0.03 11.49
CA ILE A 66 -15.43 -1.14 12.10
C ILE A 66 -15.34 -2.24 11.04
N GLY A 67 -14.16 -2.83 10.86
CA GLY A 67 -13.99 -3.83 9.80
C GLY A 67 -12.94 -4.89 10.07
N ASN A 68 -13.16 -6.06 9.48
CA ASN A 68 -12.16 -7.10 9.27
C ASN A 68 -12.10 -7.38 7.76
N PRO A 69 -11.36 -6.58 6.97
CA PRO A 69 -11.35 -6.69 5.52
C PRO A 69 -10.82 -8.06 5.04
N PRO A 70 -11.11 -8.47 3.79
CA PRO A 70 -10.59 -9.72 3.24
C PRO A 70 -9.07 -9.66 3.04
N TYR A 71 -8.39 -10.79 3.27
CA TYR A 71 -6.93 -10.90 3.16
C TYR A 71 -6.54 -11.77 1.95
N MET A 72 -6.34 -11.14 0.80
CA MET A 72 -5.83 -11.82 -0.40
C MET A 72 -4.97 -10.89 -1.24
N LEU A 73 -4.06 -11.49 -2.02
CA LEU A 73 -3.28 -10.74 -2.99
C LEU A 73 -4.18 -10.29 -4.14
N LEU A 74 -4.00 -9.04 -4.58
CA LEU A 74 -4.73 -8.48 -5.72
C LEU A 74 -4.50 -9.28 -7.02
N GLN A 75 -3.37 -9.99 -7.14
CA GLN A 75 -3.05 -10.82 -8.31
C GLN A 75 -3.94 -12.07 -8.42
N ASN A 76 -4.66 -12.42 -7.35
CA ASN A 76 -5.62 -13.53 -7.35
C ASN A 76 -7.00 -13.09 -7.88
N LEU A 77 -7.21 -11.79 -8.09
CA LEU A 77 -8.42 -11.26 -8.70
C LEU A 77 -8.37 -11.39 -10.23
N LYS A 78 -9.52 -11.17 -10.90
CA LYS A 78 -9.52 -11.04 -12.36
C LYS A 78 -8.62 -9.87 -12.77
N LYS A 79 -7.97 -10.00 -13.92
CA LYS A 79 -6.97 -9.01 -14.35
C LYS A 79 -7.55 -7.60 -14.50
N GLU A 80 -8.80 -7.51 -14.92
CA GLU A 80 -9.56 -6.27 -15.04
C GLU A 80 -9.75 -5.59 -13.68
N ASP A 81 -10.18 -6.35 -12.67
CA ASP A 81 -10.34 -5.87 -11.29
C ASP A 81 -9.00 -5.43 -10.69
N GLU A 82 -7.95 -6.23 -10.85
CA GLU A 82 -6.61 -5.89 -10.38
C GLU A 82 -6.14 -4.56 -10.97
N ASN A 83 -6.31 -4.37 -12.29
CA ASN A 83 -5.92 -3.16 -12.99
C ASN A 83 -6.75 -1.95 -12.55
N PHE A 84 -8.06 -2.14 -12.37
CA PHE A 84 -8.95 -1.10 -11.87
C PHE A 84 -8.52 -0.63 -10.48
N LEU A 85 -8.35 -1.56 -9.54
CA LEU A 85 -7.94 -1.25 -8.18
C LEU A 85 -6.58 -0.54 -8.12
N LYS A 86 -5.61 -0.98 -8.95
CA LYS A 86 -4.29 -0.34 -9.07
C LYS A 86 -4.35 1.08 -9.62
N LYS A 87 -5.31 1.38 -10.48
CA LYS A 87 -5.53 2.71 -11.03
C LYS A 87 -6.25 3.62 -10.02
N THR A 88 -7.14 3.04 -9.21
CA THR A 88 -8.02 3.79 -8.31
C THR A 88 -7.39 4.07 -6.95
N TYR A 89 -6.64 3.11 -6.39
CA TYR A 89 -6.16 3.17 -5.00
C TYR A 89 -4.63 3.22 -4.94
N LYS A 90 -4.09 4.14 -4.14
CA LYS A 90 -2.63 4.27 -3.97
C LYS A 90 -2.04 3.07 -3.23
N THR A 91 -2.82 2.48 -2.33
CA THR A 91 -2.43 1.29 -1.55
C THR A 91 -2.38 0.00 -2.37
N ALA A 92 -2.91 0.00 -3.60
CA ALA A 92 -2.91 -1.17 -4.50
C ALA A 92 -1.60 -1.35 -5.29
N GLN A 93 -0.61 -0.48 -5.11
CA GLN A 93 0.63 -0.52 -5.90
C GLN A 93 1.43 -1.83 -5.72
N TYR A 94 2.21 -2.18 -6.74
CA TYR A 94 3.03 -3.40 -6.79
C TYR A 94 2.21 -4.70 -6.62
N LYS A 95 2.60 -5.59 -5.70
CA LYS A 95 1.91 -6.85 -5.37
C LYS A 95 0.85 -6.64 -4.29
N GLY A 96 0.06 -5.57 -4.38
CA GLY A 96 -0.87 -5.13 -3.33
C GLY A 96 -1.79 -6.20 -2.75
N ASP A 97 -2.27 -5.93 -1.55
CA ASP A 97 -3.20 -6.75 -0.77
C ASP A 97 -4.59 -6.10 -0.70
N THR A 98 -5.65 -6.90 -0.74
CA THR A 98 -7.03 -6.40 -0.67
C THR A 98 -7.31 -5.59 0.59
N PHE A 99 -6.78 -6.00 1.75
CA PHE A 99 -7.04 -5.28 2.99
C PHE A 99 -6.54 -3.83 2.95
N ALA A 100 -5.46 -3.56 2.21
CA ALA A 100 -4.91 -2.22 2.06
C ALA A 100 -5.87 -1.32 1.26
N VAL A 101 -6.46 -1.88 0.19
CA VAL A 101 -7.49 -1.22 -0.63
C VAL A 101 -8.75 -0.95 0.17
N PHE A 102 -9.23 -1.94 0.93
CA PHE A 102 -10.39 -1.78 1.79
C PHE A 102 -10.16 -0.72 2.86
N LEU A 103 -8.98 -0.68 3.48
CA LEU A 103 -8.63 0.36 4.44
C LEU A 103 -8.67 1.76 3.80
N GLU A 104 -8.10 1.93 2.60
CA GLU A 104 -8.15 3.21 1.87
C GLU A 104 -9.59 3.63 1.52
N LEU A 105 -10.38 2.71 0.98
CA LEU A 105 -11.80 2.96 0.70
C LEU A 105 -12.57 3.33 1.98
N SER A 106 -12.42 2.57 3.05
CA SER A 106 -13.14 2.80 4.29
C SER A 106 -12.73 4.12 4.96
N LEU A 107 -11.45 4.52 4.87
CA LEU A 107 -11.05 5.86 5.29
C LEU A 107 -11.71 6.94 4.43
N ASN A 108 -11.84 6.75 3.12
CA ASN A 108 -12.55 7.72 2.25
C ASN A 108 -14.05 7.81 2.57
N LEU A 109 -14.65 6.72 3.07
CA LEU A 109 -16.04 6.70 3.49
C LEU A 109 -16.28 7.27 4.89
N ALA A 110 -15.23 7.45 5.70
CA ALA A 110 -15.35 7.90 7.08
C ALA A 110 -15.38 9.43 7.21
N LYS A 111 -16.13 9.94 8.19
CA LYS A 111 -16.12 11.36 8.60
C LYS A 111 -14.79 11.77 9.25
N GLU A 112 -14.64 13.07 9.52
CA GLU A 112 -13.46 13.61 10.19
C GLU A 112 -13.33 13.11 11.65
N ASN A 113 -14.38 13.28 12.45
CA ASN A 113 -14.43 12.84 13.85
C ASN A 113 -14.86 11.36 13.98
N THR A 114 -14.44 10.52 13.05
CA THR A 114 -14.87 9.11 12.99
C THR A 114 -14.26 8.29 14.13
N LEU A 115 -15.00 7.29 14.61
CA LEU A 115 -14.43 6.15 15.32
C LEU A 115 -14.12 5.06 14.31
N PHE A 116 -12.89 5.04 13.82
CA PHE A 116 -12.44 4.06 12.85
C PHE A 116 -11.60 2.97 13.52
N SER A 117 -11.97 1.71 13.30
CA SER A 117 -11.17 0.57 13.72
C SER A 117 -11.16 -0.55 12.69
N MET A 118 -9.98 -1.12 12.44
CA MET A 118 -9.86 -2.29 11.57
C MET A 118 -8.88 -3.31 12.11
N ILE A 119 -9.23 -4.58 11.95
CA ILE A 119 -8.32 -5.71 12.13
C ILE A 119 -7.63 -5.96 10.80
N ILE A 120 -6.31 -5.79 10.74
CA ILE A 120 -5.53 -6.00 9.52
C ILE A 120 -4.27 -6.84 9.77
N PRO A 121 -3.73 -7.54 8.75
CA PRO A 121 -2.54 -8.39 8.89
C PRO A 121 -1.31 -7.60 9.32
N TYR A 122 -0.55 -8.11 10.29
CA TYR A 122 0.68 -7.50 10.83
C TYR A 122 1.69 -7.08 9.75
N THR A 123 1.68 -7.74 8.59
CA THR A 123 2.56 -7.41 7.45
C THR A 123 2.48 -5.94 7.01
N TRP A 124 1.38 -5.22 7.29
CA TRP A 124 1.29 -3.77 7.03
C TRP A 124 2.36 -2.95 7.74
N ILE A 125 2.86 -3.44 8.88
CA ILE A 125 3.88 -2.79 9.70
C ILE A 125 5.28 -2.95 9.09
N SER A 126 5.60 -4.15 8.59
CA SER A 126 6.98 -4.57 8.39
C SER A 126 7.42 -4.70 6.94
N ILE A 127 6.54 -4.99 5.98
CA ILE A 127 6.97 -5.24 4.59
C ILE A 127 7.10 -3.94 3.79
N GLN A 128 8.09 -3.86 2.90
CA GLN A 128 8.35 -2.65 2.09
C GLN A 128 7.17 -2.29 1.17
N GLN A 129 6.44 -3.29 0.69
CA GLN A 129 5.28 -3.11 -0.20
C GLN A 129 4.19 -2.22 0.40
N HIS A 130 3.98 -2.27 1.72
CA HIS A 130 2.95 -1.49 2.40
C HIS A 130 3.38 -0.05 2.72
N PHE A 131 4.37 0.51 2.02
CA PHE A 131 4.81 1.89 2.23
C PHE A 131 3.70 2.91 1.99
N GLU A 132 2.95 2.81 0.89
CA GLU A 132 1.82 3.72 0.61
C GLU A 132 0.72 3.58 1.67
N LEU A 133 0.44 2.36 2.13
CA LEU A 133 -0.51 2.10 3.21
C LEU A 133 -0.07 2.74 4.52
N ARG A 134 1.20 2.61 4.91
CA ARG A 134 1.72 3.26 6.12
C ARG A 134 1.67 4.77 6.03
N LYS A 135 1.98 5.35 4.87
CA LYS A 135 1.82 6.80 4.65
C LYS A 135 0.38 7.25 4.86
N LEU A 136 -0.58 6.52 4.28
CA LEU A 136 -2.00 6.79 4.46
C LEU A 136 -2.36 6.73 5.94
N VAL A 137 -2.15 5.59 6.60
CA VAL A 137 -2.51 5.37 8.00
C VAL A 137 -1.90 6.42 8.93
N MET A 138 -0.59 6.72 8.79
CA MET A 138 0.10 7.72 9.63
C MET A 138 -0.34 9.17 9.34
N SER A 139 -1.01 9.43 8.22
CA SER A 139 -1.57 10.74 7.86
C SER A 139 -3.07 10.87 8.20
N SER A 140 -3.70 9.80 8.67
CA SER A 140 -5.15 9.76 8.92
C SER A 140 -5.54 9.95 10.38
N GLY A 141 -4.62 10.40 11.25
CA GLY A 141 -4.88 10.54 12.68
C GLY A 141 -4.88 9.18 13.40
N LEU A 142 -3.82 8.39 13.17
CA LEU A 142 -3.59 7.14 13.87
C LEU A 142 -3.44 7.39 15.38
N GLN A 143 -4.22 6.69 16.19
CA GLN A 143 -4.22 6.87 17.65
C GLN A 143 -3.59 5.67 18.36
N ILE A 144 -3.99 4.46 17.97
CA ILE A 144 -3.61 3.23 18.67
C ILE A 144 -3.33 2.11 17.67
N ILE A 145 -2.27 1.35 17.93
CA ILE A 145 -2.00 0.06 17.29
C ILE A 145 -1.97 -1.00 18.38
N ILE A 146 -2.85 -2.00 18.26
CA ILE A 146 -2.87 -3.17 19.16
C ILE A 146 -2.35 -4.38 18.40
N ASN A 147 -1.27 -4.98 18.89
CA ASN A 147 -0.79 -6.26 18.41
C ASN A 147 -1.65 -7.39 18.99
N LEU A 148 -2.21 -8.23 18.13
CA LEU A 148 -2.97 -9.40 18.58
C LEU A 148 -2.03 -10.61 18.76
N PRO A 149 -2.36 -11.55 19.65
CA PRO A 149 -1.60 -12.79 19.79
C PRO A 149 -1.66 -13.61 18.50
N GLN A 150 -0.73 -14.56 18.35
CA GLN A 150 -0.76 -15.47 17.20
C GLN A 150 -2.01 -16.35 17.25
N LYS A 151 -2.49 -16.79 16.08
CA LYS A 151 -3.62 -17.72 15.94
C LYS A 151 -4.93 -17.24 16.60
N VAL A 152 -5.24 -15.95 16.49
CA VAL A 152 -6.56 -15.42 16.88
C VAL A 152 -7.68 -16.06 16.06
N PHE A 153 -7.39 -16.47 14.83
CA PHE A 153 -8.35 -17.11 13.92
C PHE A 153 -7.98 -18.58 13.72
N ASP A 154 -8.88 -19.50 14.09
CA ASP A 154 -8.66 -20.95 13.98
C ASP A 154 -8.32 -21.42 12.56
N SER A 155 -8.80 -20.69 11.56
CA SER A 155 -8.66 -21.03 10.14
C SER A 155 -7.51 -20.31 9.43
N ALA A 156 -6.74 -19.44 10.13
CA ALA A 156 -5.68 -18.65 9.51
C ALA A 156 -4.47 -18.47 10.44
N ASP A 157 -3.29 -18.91 9.96
CA ASP A 157 -2.00 -18.67 10.64
C ASP A 157 -1.44 -17.32 10.20
N LEU A 158 -2.10 -16.24 10.62
CA LEU A 158 -1.74 -14.87 10.27
C LEU A 158 -1.74 -13.99 11.51
N ASP A 159 -0.59 -13.38 11.79
CA ASP A 159 -0.48 -12.33 12.80
C ASP A 159 -1.29 -11.11 12.37
N THR A 160 -2.08 -10.55 13.28
CA THR A 160 -2.97 -9.43 13.00
C THR A 160 -2.79 -8.31 14.02
N THR A 161 -3.27 -7.13 13.64
CA THR A 161 -3.26 -5.94 14.48
C THR A 161 -4.59 -5.24 14.40
N ILE A 162 -4.98 -4.54 15.46
CA ILE A 162 -6.13 -3.64 15.47
C ILE A 162 -5.62 -2.21 15.37
N LEU A 163 -6.15 -1.45 14.41
CA LEU A 163 -5.93 -0.03 14.28
C LEU A 163 -7.07 0.75 14.91
N PHE A 164 -6.75 1.89 15.51
CA PHE A 164 -7.71 2.93 15.88
C PHE A 164 -7.28 4.25 15.27
N ILE A 165 -8.19 4.86 14.51
CA ILE A 165 -7.95 6.07 13.75
C ILE A 165 -9.09 7.05 14.03
N ASN A 166 -8.75 8.33 14.16
CA ASN A 166 -9.68 9.44 14.14
C ASN A 166 -9.02 10.58 13.37
N LYS A 167 -9.61 11.03 12.25
CA LYS A 167 -8.93 11.99 11.36
C LYS A 167 -8.74 13.36 12.00
N SER A 168 -9.59 13.72 12.96
CA SER A 168 -9.43 14.94 13.75
C SER A 168 -8.33 14.85 14.82
N TYR A 169 -7.67 13.70 14.97
CA TYR A 169 -6.59 13.53 15.92
C TYR A 169 -5.32 14.23 15.43
N ASP A 170 -4.89 15.25 16.16
CA ASP A 170 -3.79 16.14 15.81
C ASP A 170 -2.46 15.81 16.49
N ASN A 171 -2.43 14.79 17.35
CA ASN A 171 -1.25 14.41 18.10
C ASN A 171 -0.40 13.41 17.29
N ASN A 172 0.91 13.66 17.22
CA ASN A 172 1.85 12.77 16.55
C ASN A 172 2.14 11.48 17.33
N ASN A 173 1.70 11.38 18.58
CA ASN A 173 1.93 10.22 19.42
C ASN A 173 0.89 9.13 19.18
N VAL A 174 1.38 7.90 19.00
CA VAL A 174 0.58 6.69 18.84
C VAL A 174 0.81 5.77 20.03
N LEU A 175 -0.28 5.28 20.61
CA LEU A 175 -0.25 4.27 21.65
C LEU A 175 -0.04 2.89 21.01
N ILE A 176 0.92 2.15 21.54
CA ILE A 176 1.22 0.79 21.14
C ILE A 176 0.83 -0.14 22.27
N GLY A 177 -0.06 -1.08 21.99
CA GLY A 177 -0.52 -2.06 22.95
C GLY A 177 -0.50 -3.47 22.41
N GLU A 178 -0.75 -4.40 23.32
CA GLU A 178 -0.89 -5.83 23.04
C GLU A 178 -2.20 -6.31 23.64
N ALA A 179 -2.90 -7.19 22.93
CA ALA A 179 -4.04 -7.90 23.48
C ALA A 179 -3.57 -9.16 24.20
N ASP A 180 -4.06 -9.36 25.41
CA ASP A 180 -3.88 -10.57 26.19
C ASP A 180 -5.25 -11.02 26.72
N GLU A 181 -5.70 -12.20 26.30
CA GLU A 181 -7.06 -12.71 26.53
C GLU A 181 -8.15 -11.70 26.11
N LEU A 182 -8.78 -11.03 27.09
CA LEU A 182 -9.83 -10.02 26.92
C LEU A 182 -9.39 -8.62 27.36
N LYS A 183 -8.08 -8.42 27.56
CA LYS A 183 -7.52 -7.14 28.03
C LYS A 183 -6.60 -6.55 26.97
N ILE A 184 -6.66 -5.23 26.85
CA ILE A 184 -5.71 -4.45 26.07
C ILE A 184 -4.72 -3.83 27.05
N ASN A 185 -3.44 -4.13 26.86
CA ASN A 185 -2.35 -3.59 27.65
C ASN A 185 -1.56 -2.59 26.78
N ILE A 186 -1.67 -1.29 27.09
CA ILE A 186 -0.81 -0.29 26.44
C ILE A 186 0.60 -0.42 27.02
N LYS A 187 1.57 -0.67 26.13
CA LYS A 187 2.96 -0.92 26.48
C LYS A 187 3.83 0.31 26.31
N ASN A 188 3.57 1.08 25.26
CA ASN A 188 4.38 2.24 24.95
C ASN A 188 3.59 3.32 24.19
N GLN A 189 4.17 4.51 24.10
CA GLN A 189 3.74 5.61 23.26
C GLN A 189 4.92 6.05 22.41
N ILE A 190 4.73 6.19 21.10
CA ILE A 190 5.81 6.54 20.16
C ILE A 190 5.37 7.71 19.28
N ASP A 191 6.27 8.67 19.08
CA ASP A 191 6.09 9.75 18.11
C ASP A 191 6.21 9.20 16.67
N LEU A 192 5.17 9.39 15.86
CA LEU A 192 5.10 8.97 14.46
C LEU A 192 6.26 9.51 13.60
N SER A 193 6.83 10.66 13.94
CA SER A 193 7.97 11.23 13.23
C SER A 193 9.19 10.29 13.21
N TYR A 194 9.37 9.49 14.26
CA TYR A 194 10.43 8.49 14.34
C TYR A 194 10.34 7.47 13.21
N PHE A 195 9.14 6.94 12.93
CA PHE A 195 8.96 5.98 11.84
C PHE A 195 9.17 6.62 10.47
N LYS A 196 8.83 7.91 10.32
CA LYS A 196 9.01 8.64 9.06
C LYS A 196 10.48 8.84 8.67
N GLU A 197 11.42 8.67 9.61
CA GLU A 197 12.86 8.75 9.33
C GLU A 197 13.41 7.55 8.54
N ASN A 198 12.72 6.41 8.56
CA ASN A 198 13.19 5.23 7.81
C ASN A 198 12.62 5.23 6.38
N LYS A 199 13.34 4.67 5.41
CA LYS A 199 13.00 4.76 3.97
C LYS A 199 11.59 4.28 3.62
N TYR A 200 11.03 3.32 4.37
CA TYR A 200 9.76 2.68 4.07
C TYR A 200 8.70 2.88 5.16
N TRP A 201 8.93 3.79 6.10
CA TRP A 201 8.10 4.06 7.27
C TRP A 201 7.71 2.82 8.09
N GLN A 202 8.56 1.78 8.10
CA GLN A 202 8.29 0.55 8.84
C GLN A 202 8.14 0.84 10.33
N ILE A 203 7.21 0.14 10.98
CA ILE A 203 6.91 0.31 12.40
C ILE A 203 7.57 -0.85 13.17
N ASN A 204 8.09 -0.57 14.36
CA ASN A 204 8.54 -1.63 15.28
C ASN A 204 7.81 -1.45 16.60
N LEU A 205 6.82 -2.32 16.84
CA LEU A 205 5.94 -2.24 18.01
C LEU A 205 6.66 -2.53 19.33
N LYS A 206 7.88 -3.09 19.29
CA LYS A 206 8.65 -3.46 20.48
C LYS A 206 9.55 -2.35 21.01
N LEU A 207 9.70 -1.25 20.27
CA LEU A 207 10.57 -0.15 20.68
C LEU A 207 9.98 0.62 21.85
N ASN A 208 10.83 0.97 22.80
CA ASN A 208 10.58 2.00 23.82
C ASN A 208 11.50 3.21 23.65
N ASP A 209 11.28 4.26 24.44
CA ASP A 209 12.07 5.49 24.39
C ASP A 209 13.57 5.26 24.60
N SER A 210 13.94 4.28 25.45
CA SER A 210 15.34 3.93 25.68
C SER A 210 15.97 3.26 24.46
N ASP A 211 15.23 2.37 23.78
CA ASP A 211 15.67 1.75 22.53
C ASP A 211 15.85 2.80 21.43
N ILE A 212 14.88 3.71 21.30
CA ILE A 212 14.92 4.81 20.32
C ILE A 212 16.14 5.70 20.59
N ALA A 213 16.42 6.05 21.84
CA ALA A 213 17.58 6.85 22.21
C ALA A 213 18.91 6.15 21.87
N VAL A 214 19.01 4.84 22.08
CA VAL A 214 20.19 4.05 21.70
C VAL A 214 20.33 3.99 20.17
N LEU A 215 19.26 3.70 19.45
CA LEU A 215 19.27 3.63 17.99
C LEU A 215 19.66 4.97 17.36
N LYS A 216 19.18 6.08 17.91
CA LYS A 216 19.59 7.43 17.47
C LYS A 216 21.08 7.66 17.66
N LYS A 217 21.64 7.31 18.83
CA LYS A 217 23.09 7.38 19.09
C LYS A 217 23.90 6.51 18.12
N ILE A 218 23.42 5.31 17.80
CA ILE A 218 24.07 4.44 16.82
C ILE A 218 24.07 5.11 15.45
N LYS A 219 22.91 5.61 15.00
CA LYS A 219 22.76 6.28 13.70
C LYS A 219 23.63 7.53 13.56
N GLU A 220 23.79 8.32 14.63
CA GLU A 220 24.63 9.53 14.65
C GLU A 220 26.13 9.24 14.71
N LYS A 221 26.53 8.11 15.31
CA LYS A 221 27.95 7.77 15.57
C LYS A 221 28.50 6.65 14.68
N SER A 222 27.70 6.09 13.78
CA SER A 222 28.13 5.01 12.89
C SER A 222 27.98 5.39 11.42
N VAL A 223 28.73 4.72 10.57
CA VAL A 223 28.60 4.81 9.12
C VAL A 223 27.70 3.66 8.67
N PRO A 224 26.58 3.93 7.96
CA PRO A 224 25.71 2.90 7.43
C PRO A 224 26.46 1.94 6.51
N LEU A 225 26.21 0.63 6.64
CA LEU A 225 26.92 -0.37 5.84
C LEU A 225 26.64 -0.20 4.33
N ASP A 226 25.43 0.22 3.97
CA ASP A 226 25.00 0.49 2.60
C ASP A 226 25.62 1.74 1.98
N SER A 227 26.32 2.58 2.75
CA SER A 227 27.13 3.67 2.20
C SER A 227 28.53 3.21 1.77
N ILE A 228 28.94 2.01 2.18
CA ILE A 228 30.27 1.42 1.89
C ILE A 228 30.13 0.21 0.96
N PHE A 229 29.04 -0.55 1.10
CA PHE A 229 28.80 -1.80 0.39
C PHE A 229 27.49 -1.78 -0.39
N GLU A 230 27.44 -2.50 -1.51
CA GLU A 230 26.19 -2.85 -2.16
C GLU A 230 25.47 -3.93 -1.35
N VAL A 231 24.37 -3.56 -0.71
CA VAL A 231 23.57 -4.47 0.12
C VAL A 231 22.39 -4.99 -0.70
N SER A 232 22.21 -6.32 -0.72
CA SER A 232 21.05 -6.97 -1.32
C SER A 232 20.39 -7.95 -0.35
N GLN A 233 19.07 -8.09 -0.44
CA GLN A 233 18.34 -9.03 0.39
C GLN A 233 18.44 -10.44 -0.23
N GLY A 234 19.49 -11.15 0.17
CA GLY A 234 19.81 -12.47 -0.35
C GLY A 234 20.63 -12.42 -1.64
N TYR A 235 21.50 -13.41 -1.80
CA TYR A 235 22.34 -13.60 -2.96
C TYR A 235 22.13 -15.02 -3.47
N ILE A 236 21.67 -15.17 -4.72
CA ILE A 236 21.56 -16.48 -5.37
C ILE A 236 22.65 -16.54 -6.44
N PRO A 237 23.88 -16.97 -6.08
CA PRO A 237 24.91 -17.20 -7.07
C PRO A 237 24.39 -18.23 -8.07
N TYR A 238 24.59 -17.98 -9.37
CA TYR A 238 24.37 -18.97 -10.42
C TYR A 238 22.92 -19.46 -10.50
N ARG A 239 21.95 -18.53 -10.48
CA ARG A 239 20.54 -18.87 -10.66
C ARG A 239 20.35 -19.64 -11.98
N ARG A 240 20.09 -20.94 -11.87
CA ARG A 240 20.11 -21.88 -13.01
C ARG A 240 19.11 -21.52 -14.10
N SER A 241 17.92 -21.04 -13.75
CA SER A 241 16.90 -20.60 -14.72
C SER A 241 17.42 -19.52 -15.66
N ASP A 242 18.12 -18.53 -15.08
CA ASP A 242 18.56 -17.34 -15.80
C ASP A 242 19.75 -17.70 -16.70
N LEU A 243 20.67 -18.53 -16.18
CA LEU A 243 21.82 -19.02 -16.95
C LEU A 243 21.40 -19.97 -18.08
N ILE A 244 20.41 -20.83 -17.88
CA ILE A 244 19.86 -21.66 -18.97
C ILE A 244 19.19 -20.79 -20.03
N LYS A 245 18.43 -19.77 -19.62
CA LYS A 245 17.77 -18.83 -20.54
C LYS A 245 18.79 -18.05 -21.37
N GLN A 246 19.93 -17.69 -20.80
CA GLN A 246 20.96 -16.88 -21.46
C GLN A 246 21.96 -17.71 -22.29
N TYR A 247 22.39 -18.87 -21.79
CA TYR A 247 23.51 -19.65 -22.36
C TYR A 247 23.09 -21.02 -22.93
N GLY A 248 21.81 -21.39 -22.81
CA GLY A 248 21.31 -22.71 -23.19
C GLY A 248 21.47 -23.77 -22.10
N LYS A 249 20.77 -24.89 -22.24
CA LYS A 249 20.64 -25.92 -21.20
C LYS A 249 21.99 -26.54 -20.80
N GLU A 250 22.80 -26.96 -21.77
CA GLU A 250 24.09 -27.62 -21.47
C GLU A 250 25.08 -26.65 -20.82
N LYS A 251 25.37 -25.53 -21.48
CA LYS A 251 26.34 -24.53 -20.99
C LYS A 251 25.89 -23.89 -19.69
N GLY A 252 24.60 -23.56 -19.56
CA GLY A 252 24.02 -23.03 -18.32
C GLY A 252 24.18 -24.02 -17.16
N ASN A 253 23.87 -25.30 -17.37
CA ASN A 253 24.07 -26.33 -16.33
C ASN A 253 25.54 -26.51 -15.95
N LYS A 254 26.46 -26.49 -16.94
CA LYS A 254 27.89 -26.60 -16.68
C LYS A 254 28.41 -25.45 -15.81
N ILE A 255 28.05 -24.20 -16.15
CA ILE A 255 28.42 -23.00 -15.37
C ILE A 255 28.00 -23.15 -13.90
N VAL A 256 26.76 -23.59 -13.64
CA VAL A 256 26.23 -23.79 -12.28
C VAL A 256 26.96 -24.91 -11.54
N ASN A 257 27.07 -26.09 -12.16
CA ASN A 257 27.57 -27.30 -11.50
C ASN A 257 29.06 -27.18 -11.17
N GLU A 258 29.85 -26.57 -12.06
CA GLU A 258 31.29 -26.45 -11.91
C GLU A 258 31.71 -25.10 -11.29
N ARG A 259 30.74 -24.22 -10.96
CA ARG A 259 30.95 -22.84 -10.51
C ARG A 259 32.06 -22.12 -11.31
N LEU A 260 31.96 -22.13 -12.64
CA LEU A 260 33.05 -21.73 -13.56
C LEU A 260 33.62 -20.31 -13.40
N TRP A 261 32.93 -19.41 -12.71
CA TRP A 261 33.37 -18.04 -12.41
C TRP A 261 33.78 -17.84 -10.94
N HIS A 262 33.81 -18.89 -10.13
CA HIS A 262 34.38 -18.86 -8.79
C HIS A 262 35.85 -19.28 -8.82
N SER A 263 36.66 -18.59 -8.04
CA SER A 263 38.04 -18.97 -7.77
C SER A 263 38.35 -18.66 -6.32
N LEU A 264 39.02 -19.59 -5.64
CA LEU A 264 39.51 -19.40 -4.27
C LEU A 264 40.72 -18.46 -4.19
N THR A 265 41.36 -18.19 -5.33
CA THR A 265 42.52 -17.28 -5.42
C THR A 265 42.30 -16.22 -6.49
N GLN A 266 42.96 -15.08 -6.33
CA GLN A 266 42.88 -13.97 -7.27
C GLN A 266 43.46 -14.37 -8.65
N LYS A 267 42.61 -14.39 -9.68
CA LYS A 267 43.00 -14.72 -11.07
C LYS A 267 43.04 -13.50 -12.00
N SER A 268 42.41 -12.39 -11.61
CA SER A 268 42.38 -11.13 -12.35
C SER A 268 42.20 -9.95 -11.40
N ILE A 269 42.31 -8.73 -11.93
CA ILE A 269 42.05 -7.49 -11.18
C ILE A 269 40.57 -7.35 -10.78
N ASP A 270 39.66 -7.91 -11.56
CA ASP A 270 38.21 -7.87 -11.32
C ASP A 270 37.73 -8.94 -10.32
N TRP A 271 38.63 -9.81 -9.86
CA TRP A 271 38.29 -10.84 -8.90
C TRP A 271 37.92 -10.21 -7.55
N LYS A 272 36.78 -10.65 -7.02
CA LYS A 272 36.31 -10.30 -5.68
C LYS A 272 36.22 -11.58 -4.85
N GLN A 273 36.75 -11.55 -3.63
CA GLN A 273 36.64 -12.67 -2.70
C GLN A 273 35.17 -12.86 -2.31
N GLU A 274 34.64 -14.08 -2.49
CA GLU A 274 33.35 -14.48 -1.92
C GLU A 274 33.57 -14.78 -0.43
N ILE A 275 32.99 -13.97 0.44
CA ILE A 275 32.96 -14.20 1.89
C ILE A 275 31.58 -14.76 2.23
N GLN A 276 31.55 -15.94 2.85
CA GLN A 276 30.33 -16.63 3.26
C GLN A 276 30.15 -16.51 4.78
N GLY A 277 28.95 -16.82 5.29
CA GLY A 277 28.67 -16.73 6.72
C GLY A 277 29.61 -17.57 7.61
N LYS A 278 30.17 -18.66 7.08
CA LYS A 278 31.19 -19.50 7.75
C LYS A 278 32.56 -18.82 7.89
N ASP A 279 32.84 -17.83 7.05
CA ASP A 279 34.10 -17.10 7.01
C ASP A 279 34.07 -15.92 8.01
N LEU A 280 32.87 -15.51 8.43
CA LEU A 280 32.67 -14.42 9.39
C LEU A 280 32.81 -14.92 10.84
N SER A 281 33.58 -14.17 11.64
CA SER A 281 33.61 -14.28 13.09
C SER A 281 33.09 -12.98 13.73
N ARG A 282 32.97 -12.95 15.07
CA ARG A 282 32.52 -11.75 15.80
C ARG A 282 33.38 -10.52 15.53
N PHE A 283 34.66 -10.69 15.18
CA PHE A 283 35.62 -9.60 15.01
C PHE A 283 36.54 -9.73 13.78
N SER A 284 36.26 -10.67 12.87
CA SER A 284 37.10 -10.92 11.68
C SER A 284 36.31 -11.53 10.53
N PHE A 285 36.91 -11.54 9.34
CA PHE A 285 36.48 -12.27 8.15
C PHE A 285 37.70 -12.83 7.40
#